data_AF-A0A857F4X2-F1
#
_entry.id   AF-A0A857F4X2-F1
#
_cell.length_a   1.000
_cell.length_b   1.000
_cell.length_c   1.000
_cell.angle_alpha   90.00
_cell.angle_beta   90.00
_cell.angle_gamma   90.00
#
_symmetry.space_group_name_H-M   'P 1'
#
loop_
_entity.id
_entity.type
_entity.pdbx_description
1 polymer ?
#
loop_
_entity_poly.entity_id
_entity_poly.type
_entity_poly.pdbx_seq_one_letter_code
_entity_poly.pdbx_strand_id
1 'polypeptide(L)'
;MEWQIEQRLVFLEWRNARLLLTSGVQHRHYHHDDLLLLQECWQLERFNGVPQRIYLLKMGMMVSCSPPESSGAECWYQLYQQQCALLRRLPGEYP
;
A
#
# COMPACT_ATOMS: atom_id res chain seq x y z
N MET A 1 -7.06 -11.50 6.48
CA MET A 1 -8.00 -10.61 7.19
C MET A 1 -8.14 -9.34 6.37
N GLU A 2 -9.35 -8.80 6.28
CA GLU A 2 -9.68 -7.61 5.51
C GLU A 2 -10.31 -6.59 6.42
N TRP A 3 -9.92 -5.33 6.28
CA TRP A 3 -10.52 -4.19 6.95
C TRP A 3 -10.83 -3.12 5.92
N GLN A 4 -11.99 -2.49 6.08
CA GLN A 4 -12.34 -1.28 5.37
C GLN A 4 -12.31 -0.12 6.37
N ILE A 5 -11.43 0.84 6.13
CA ILE A 5 -11.25 2.03 6.96
C ILE A 5 -11.55 3.22 6.05
N GLU A 6 -12.75 3.78 6.17
CA GLU A 6 -13.28 4.81 5.28
C GLU A 6 -13.29 4.33 3.82
N GLN A 7 -12.59 5.02 2.91
CA GLN A 7 -12.43 4.64 1.50
C GLN A 7 -11.21 3.73 1.26
N ARG A 8 -10.49 3.35 2.32
CA ARG A 8 -9.30 2.52 2.24
C ARG A 8 -9.63 1.06 2.54
N LEU A 9 -9.04 0.18 1.75
CA LEU A 9 -8.95 -1.25 2.05
C LEU A 9 -7.60 -1.57 2.64
N VAL A 10 -7.59 -2.45 3.62
CA VAL A 10 -6.39 -3.03 4.19
C VAL A 10 -6.56 -4.54 4.21
N PHE A 11 -5.58 -5.25 3.66
CA PHE A 11 -5.51 -6.70 3.69
C PHE A 11 -4.26 -7.15 4.41
N LEU A 12 -4.43 -8.17 5.24
CA LEU A 12 -3.35 -8.96 5.79
C LEU A 12 -3.52 -10.39 5.29
N GLU A 13 -2.64 -10.82 4.39
CA GLU A 13 -2.80 -12.05 3.60
C GLU A 13 -1.62 -13.00 3.84
N TRP A 14 -1.90 -14.29 4.04
CA TRP A 14 -0.86 -15.32 4.05
C TRP A 14 -0.73 -15.92 2.64
N ARG A 15 0.43 -15.75 2.01
CA ARG A 15 0.69 -16.25 0.65
C ARG A 15 2.12 -16.74 0.53
N ASN A 16 2.30 -17.93 -0.04
CA ASN A 16 3.63 -18.54 -0.26
C ASN A 16 4.51 -18.53 1.00
N ALA A 17 3.92 -18.94 2.14
CA ALA A 17 4.56 -18.95 3.45
C ALA A 17 5.01 -17.57 3.97
N ARG A 18 4.44 -16.47 3.45
CA ARG A 18 4.73 -15.11 3.90
C ARG A 18 3.45 -14.35 4.21
N LEU A 19 3.55 -13.44 5.17
CA LEU A 19 2.49 -12.48 5.46
C LEU A 19 2.69 -11.22 4.59
N LEU A 20 1.61 -10.77 3.97
CA LEU A 20 1.55 -9.61 3.10
C LEU A 20 0.66 -8.55 3.71
N LEU A 21 1.14 -7.31 3.74
CA LEU A 21 0.36 -6.13 4.07
C LEU A 21 0.05 -5.38 2.78
N THR A 22 -1.24 -5.28 2.46
CA THR A 22 -1.73 -4.55 1.29
C THR A 22 -2.66 -3.44 1.74
N SER A 23 -2.39 -2.21 1.32
CA SER A 23 -3.30 -1.07 1.49
C SER A 23 -3.77 -0.59 0.12
N GLY A 24 -5.01 -0.13 0.02
CA GLY A 24 -5.55 0.40 -1.23
C GLY A 24 -6.65 1.41 -1.04
N VAL A 25 -6.94 2.15 -2.11
CA VAL A 25 -8.05 3.10 -2.20
C VAL A 25 -9.02 2.64 -3.29
N GLN A 26 -10.30 2.58 -2.94
CA GLN A 26 -11.35 2.11 -3.85
C GLN A 26 -12.10 3.26 -4.52
N HIS A 27 -12.91 2.92 -5.53
CA HIS A 27 -13.99 3.77 -6.05
C HIS A 27 -13.59 5.01 -6.84
N ARG A 28 -12.35 5.06 -7.35
CA ARG A 28 -11.93 6.01 -8.39
C ARG A 28 -11.39 5.29 -9.62
N HIS A 29 -11.66 5.89 -10.77
CA HIS A 29 -11.04 5.49 -12.03
C HIS A 29 -9.62 6.05 -12.04
N TYR A 30 -8.67 5.29 -11.52
CA TYR A 30 -7.26 5.58 -11.68
C TYR A 30 -6.77 5.06 -13.03
N HIS A 31 -5.81 5.78 -13.60
CA HIS A 31 -5.20 5.49 -14.87
C HIS A 31 -3.76 5.02 -14.69
N HIS A 32 -3.15 4.57 -15.79
CA HIS A 32 -1.76 4.13 -15.77
C HIS A 32 -0.81 5.25 -15.32
N ASP A 33 -1.09 6.50 -15.67
CA ASP A 33 -0.28 7.64 -15.27
C ASP A 33 -0.28 7.86 -13.76
N ASP A 34 -1.39 7.55 -13.07
CA ASP A 34 -1.47 7.59 -11.61
C ASP A 34 -0.57 6.52 -10.97
N LEU A 35 -0.45 5.36 -11.60
CA LEU A 35 0.47 4.31 -11.15
C LEU A 35 1.92 4.76 -11.31
N LEU A 36 2.26 5.38 -12.44
CA LEU A 36 3.60 5.92 -12.70
C LEU A 36 3.97 7.01 -11.67
N LEU A 37 3.05 7.93 -11.38
CA LEU A 37 3.21 8.95 -10.34
C LEU A 37 3.59 8.32 -8.99
N LEU A 38 2.87 7.26 -8.58
CA LEU A 38 3.18 6.58 -7.32
C LEU A 38 4.54 5.86 -7.35
N GLN A 39 4.90 5.27 -8.48
CA GLN A 39 6.22 4.63 -8.66
C GLN A 39 7.35 5.65 -8.60
N GLU A 40 7.18 6.85 -9.14
CA GLU A 40 8.15 7.95 -9.05
C GLU A 40 8.24 8.52 -7.63
N CYS A 41 7.12 8.55 -6.89
CA CYS A 41 7.08 9.01 -5.51
C CYS A 41 7.63 7.96 -4.51
N TRP A 42 7.84 6.72 -4.97
CA TRP A 42 8.32 5.65 -4.12
C TRP A 42 9.81 5.81 -3.81
N GLN A 43 10.13 5.79 -2.52
CA GLN A 43 11.48 5.90 -2.00
C GLN A 43 11.68 4.78 -0.98
N LEU A 44 12.66 3.91 -1.20
CA LEU A 44 12.86 2.69 -0.41
C LEU A 44 13.12 3.00 1.07
N GLU A 45 13.81 4.10 1.35
CA GLU A 45 14.15 4.58 2.68
C GLU A 45 12.90 4.92 3.50
N ARG A 46 11.85 5.39 2.81
CA ARG A 46 10.56 5.67 3.46
C ARG A 46 9.83 4.42 3.88
N PHE A 47 10.26 3.22 3.48
CA PHE A 47 9.61 1.95 3.82
C PHE A 47 10.55 1.05 4.63
N ASN A 48 11.49 1.61 5.39
CA ASN A 48 12.45 0.86 6.20
C ASN A 48 13.24 -0.20 5.37
N GLY A 49 13.50 0.09 4.09
CA GLY A 49 14.18 -0.88 3.21
C GLY A 49 13.27 -1.99 2.66
N VAL A 50 11.98 -2.01 3.01
CA VAL A 50 11.03 -3.05 2.57
C VAL A 50 10.48 -2.69 1.18
N PRO A 51 10.70 -3.54 0.16
CA PRO A 51 10.17 -3.31 -1.18
C PRO A 51 8.65 -3.26 -1.18
N GLN A 52 8.11 -2.29 -1.92
CA GLN A 52 6.68 -2.14 -2.14
C GLN A 52 6.33 -2.54 -3.57
N ARG A 53 5.20 -3.21 -3.75
CA ARG A 53 4.60 -3.48 -5.06
C ARG A 53 3.38 -2.59 -5.21
N ILE A 54 3.38 -1.74 -6.23
CA ILE A 54 2.28 -0.82 -6.54
C ILE A 54 1.58 -1.35 -7.79
N TYR A 55 0.25 -1.47 -7.75
CA TYR A 55 -0.51 -2.03 -8.87
C TYR A 55 -1.91 -1.43 -8.97
N LEU A 56 -2.33 -1.22 -10.21
CA LEU A 56 -3.66 -0.77 -10.57
C LEU A 56 -4.56 -1.98 -10.83
N LEU A 57 -5.66 -2.08 -10.08
CA LEU A 57 -6.72 -3.08 -10.28
C LEU A 57 -8.01 -2.39 -10.74
N LYS A 58 -8.96 -3.17 -11.28
CA LYS A 58 -10.31 -2.68 -11.59
C LYS A 58 -11.00 -2.00 -10.40
N MET A 59 -10.66 -2.43 -9.18
CA MET A 59 -11.26 -1.89 -7.95
C MET A 59 -10.56 -0.63 -7.42
N GLY A 60 -9.37 -0.30 -7.92
CA GLY A 60 -8.60 0.86 -7.44
C GLY A 60 -7.09 0.64 -7.42
N MET A 61 -6.38 1.53 -6.73
CA MET A 61 -4.92 1.52 -6.61
C MET A 61 -4.50 0.82 -5.32
N MET A 62 -3.48 -0.04 -5.42
CA MET A 62 -3.02 -0.88 -4.31
C MET A 62 -1.50 -0.75 -4.12
N VAL A 63 -1.06 -0.85 -2.87
CA VAL A 63 0.33 -0.96 -2.47
C VAL A 63 0.46 -2.15 -1.54
N SER A 64 1.38 -3.07 -1.84
CA SER A 64 1.59 -4.28 -1.05
C SER A 64 3.06 -4.48 -0.70
N CYS A 65 3.33 -5.04 0.48
CA CYS A 65 4.66 -5.48 0.86
C CYS A 65 4.65 -6.74 1.70
N SER A 66 5.81 -7.38 1.80
CA SER A 66 6.07 -8.49 2.72
C SER A 66 7.23 -8.08 3.61
N PRO A 67 6.95 -7.61 4.85
CA PRO A 67 7.99 -7.32 5.82
C PRO A 67 8.76 -8.62 6.18
N PRO A 68 10.04 -8.52 6.60
CA PRO A 68 10.77 -9.65 7.17
C PRO A 68 10.00 -10.33 8.32
N GLU A 69 10.16 -11.65 8.47
CA GLU A 69 9.49 -12.42 9.53
C GLU A 69 9.85 -11.95 10.95
N SER A 70 11.02 -11.34 11.11
CA SER A 70 11.49 -10.75 12.37
C SER A 70 10.90 -9.37 12.68
N SER A 71 10.11 -8.78 11.77
CA SER A 71 9.52 -7.47 11.97
C SER A 71 8.45 -7.47 13.07
N GLY A 72 8.68 -6.68 14.12
CA GLY A 72 7.71 -6.41 15.18
C GLY A 72 6.53 -5.55 14.72
N ALA A 73 5.45 -5.53 15.49
CA ALA A 73 4.18 -4.88 15.15
C ALA A 73 4.32 -3.39 14.82
N GLU A 74 5.27 -2.69 15.44
CA GLU A 74 5.58 -1.29 15.18
C GLU A 74 6.04 -1.07 13.73
N CYS A 75 6.87 -1.97 13.21
CA CYS A 75 7.33 -1.94 11.82
C CYS A 75 6.16 -2.14 10.85
N TRP A 76 5.27 -3.10 11.15
CA TRP A 76 4.05 -3.33 10.36
C TRP A 76 3.14 -2.10 10.32
N TYR A 77 2.94 -1.45 11.46
CA TYR A 77 2.11 -0.25 11.54
C TYR A 77 2.74 0.94 10.81
N GLN A 78 4.06 1.14 10.91
CA GLN A 78 4.77 2.16 10.15
C GLN A 78 4.64 1.94 8.64
N LEU A 79 4.81 0.70 8.17
CA LEU A 79 4.64 0.35 6.76
C LEU A 79 3.21 0.66 6.28
N TYR A 80 2.19 0.32 7.07
CA TYR A 80 0.81 0.70 6.78
C TYR A 80 0.63 2.21 6.64
N GLN A 81 1.18 3.00 7.57
CA GLN A 81 1.10 4.46 7.53
C GLN A 81 1.81 5.02 6.28
N GLN A 82 2.95 4.46 5.91
CA GLN A 82 3.73 4.87 4.74
C GLN A 82 3.02 4.50 3.43
N GLN A 83 2.39 3.33 3.36
CA GLN A 83 1.54 2.94 2.23
C GLN A 83 0.36 3.91 2.08
N CYS A 84 -0.31 4.25 3.18
CA CYS A 84 -1.37 5.26 3.17
C CYS A 84 -0.87 6.64 2.71
N ALA A 85 0.30 7.08 3.19
CA ALA A 85 0.89 8.35 2.80
C ALA A 85 1.27 8.39 1.31
N LEU A 86 1.72 7.26 0.75
CA LEU A 86 1.96 7.12 -0.68
C LEU A 86 0.66 7.21 -1.48
N LEU A 87 -0.38 6.47 -1.08
CA LEU A 87 -1.69 6.49 -1.74
C LEU A 87 -2.35 7.88 -1.74
N ARG A 88 -2.13 8.70 -0.70
CA ARG A 88 -2.59 10.11 -0.66
C ARG A 88 -1.96 11.02 -1.71
N ARG A 89 -0.94 10.55 -2.45
CA ARG A 89 -0.39 11.30 -3.59
C ARG A 89 -1.29 11.24 -4.82
N LEU A 90 -2.25 10.30 -4.85
CA LEU A 90 -3.18 10.15 -5.96
C LEU A 90 -4.13 11.34 -6.06
N PRO A 91 -4.56 11.70 -7.28
CA PRO A 91 -5.53 12.77 -7.48
C PRO A 91 -6.82 12.52 -6.69
N GLY A 92 -7.23 13.53 -5.93
CA GLY A 92 -8.46 13.53 -5.16
C GLY A 92 -8.38 12.85 -3.79
N GLU A 93 -7.27 12.20 -3.44
CA GLU A 93 -7.04 11.65 -2.09
C GLU A 93 -6.54 12.78 -1.16
N TYR A 94 -7.43 13.69 -0.77
CA TYR A 94 -7.13 14.73 0.24
C TYR A 94 -7.27 14.17 1.68
N PRO A 95 -6.56 14.73 2.68
CA PRO A 95 -6.71 14.34 4.08
C PRO A 95 -8.09 14.62 4.65
#